data_AF-A0AAV7W7Q8-F1
#
_entry.id   AF-A0AAV7W7Q8-F1
#
_cell.length_a   1.000
_cell.length_b   1.000
_cell.length_c   1.000
_cell.angle_alpha   90.00
_cell.angle_beta   90.00
_cell.angle_gamma   90.00
#
_symmetry.space_group_name_H-M   'P 1'
#
loop_
_entity.id
_entity.type
_entity.pdbx_description
1 polymer ?
#
loop_
_entity_poly.entity_id
_entity_poly.type
_entity_poly.pdbx_seq_one_letter_code
_entity_poly.pdbx_strand_id
1 'polypeptide(L)'
;MNRMVKACVQEAIVTRAPLSNILRDLWWAHRNTPNSVTNIAPFEHLRGRVGRTKLFPARFNNTLVQAKKDPSRFDKAPSLRERYQRNYKLRFDIKHGVAKVGWKAGDLVLVKDPGFKIKGRSLFKGPFRIREVKKNIVILDNGDVWSMSRITKWTDAPKLEDQRKNHVTEDQRKNHVT
;
A
#
# COMPACT_ATOMS: atom_id res chain seq x y z
N MET A 1 -10.53 0.29 0.15
CA MET A 1 -11.96 0.63 0.19
C MET A 1 -12.31 1.84 -0.69
N ASN A 2 -11.50 2.91 -0.69
CA ASN A 2 -11.79 4.14 -1.44
C ASN A 2 -12.05 3.96 -2.95
N ARG A 3 -11.42 2.96 -3.61
CA ARG A 3 -11.67 2.68 -5.03
C ARG A 3 -13.08 2.15 -5.30
N MET A 4 -13.58 1.24 -4.46
CA MET A 4 -14.93 0.66 -4.64
C MET A 4 -16.02 1.70 -4.40
N VAL A 5 -15.85 2.57 -3.40
CA VAL A 5 -16.80 3.66 -3.13
C VAL A 5 -16.86 4.62 -4.32
N LYS A 6 -15.71 4.98 -4.91
CA LYS A 6 -15.68 5.80 -6.13
C LYS A 6 -16.42 5.14 -7.29
N ALA A 7 -16.25 3.83 -7.47
CA ALA A 7 -16.98 3.09 -8.51
C ALA A 7 -18.49 3.13 -8.27
N CYS A 8 -18.97 2.98 -7.03
CA CYS A 8 -20.39 3.13 -6.71
C CYS A 8 -20.95 4.52 -6.98
N VAL A 9 -20.15 5.58 -6.74
CA VAL A 9 -20.56 6.94 -7.09
C VAL A 9 -20.69 7.10 -8.60
N GLN A 10 -19.74 6.56 -9.37
CA GLN A 10 -19.82 6.57 -10.84
C GLN A 10 -21.03 5.77 -11.35
N GLU A 11 -21.28 4.61 -10.77
CA GLU A 11 -22.43 3.78 -11.09
C GLU A 11 -23.75 4.49 -10.79
N ALA A 12 -23.84 5.21 -9.67
CA ALA A 12 -25.03 5.99 -9.31
C ALA A 12 -25.32 7.09 -10.33
N ILE A 13 -24.27 7.76 -10.83
CA ILE A 13 -24.39 8.78 -11.86
C ILE A 13 -24.87 8.16 -13.18
N VAL A 14 -24.30 7.04 -13.60
CA VAL A 14 -24.64 6.36 -14.88
C VAL A 14 -26.06 5.79 -14.85
N THR A 15 -26.43 5.11 -13.76
CA THR A 15 -27.74 4.44 -13.62
C THR A 15 -28.86 5.37 -13.17
N ARG A 16 -28.53 6.61 -12.79
CA ARG A 16 -29.45 7.60 -12.18
C ARG A 16 -30.21 7.04 -10.97
N ALA A 17 -29.60 6.11 -10.24
CA ALA A 17 -30.16 5.53 -9.03
C ALA A 17 -29.60 6.22 -7.77
N PRO A 18 -30.33 6.19 -6.64
CA PRO A 18 -29.82 6.75 -5.40
C PRO A 18 -28.60 5.95 -4.92
N LEU A 19 -27.54 6.66 -4.53
CA LEU A 19 -26.27 6.07 -4.08
C LEU A 19 -26.46 5.07 -2.93
N SER A 20 -27.46 5.28 -2.06
CA SER A 20 -27.78 4.39 -0.94
C SER A 20 -28.13 2.97 -1.39
N ASN A 21 -28.82 2.81 -2.52
CA ASN A 21 -29.19 1.50 -3.04
C ASN A 21 -27.97 0.75 -3.56
N ILE A 22 -27.14 1.41 -4.38
CA ILE A 22 -25.92 0.82 -4.93
C ILE A 22 -24.93 0.46 -3.82
N LEU A 23 -24.76 1.35 -2.83
CA LEU A 23 -23.93 1.03 -1.68
C LEU A 23 -24.50 -0.16 -0.91
N ARG A 24 -25.81 -0.22 -0.66
CA ARG A 24 -26.41 -1.37 0.03
C ARG A 24 -26.13 -2.68 -0.70
N ASP A 25 -26.26 -2.69 -2.02
CA ASP A 25 -26.00 -3.87 -2.85
C ASP A 25 -24.51 -4.23 -2.86
N LEU A 26 -23.61 -3.24 -2.98
CA LEU A 26 -22.17 -3.45 -2.87
C LEU A 26 -21.78 -4.06 -1.52
N TRP A 27 -22.30 -3.51 -0.42
CA TRP A 27 -22.00 -4.00 0.92
C TRP A 27 -22.52 -5.42 1.13
N TRP A 28 -23.70 -5.72 0.59
CA TRP A 28 -24.26 -7.06 0.61
C TRP A 28 -23.41 -8.04 -0.17
N ALA A 29 -22.99 -7.68 -1.38
CA ALA A 29 -22.09 -8.48 -2.21
C ALA A 29 -20.75 -8.69 -1.50
N HIS A 30 -20.09 -7.62 -1.06
CA HIS A 30 -18.78 -7.69 -0.41
C HIS A 30 -18.78 -8.59 0.84
N ARG A 31 -19.84 -8.55 1.65
CA ARG A 31 -19.97 -9.41 2.84
C ARG A 31 -20.07 -10.89 2.51
N ASN A 32 -20.71 -11.24 1.39
CA ASN A 32 -21.01 -12.62 1.01
C ASN A 32 -20.06 -13.19 -0.05
N THR A 33 -19.29 -12.36 -0.75
CA THR A 33 -18.31 -12.82 -1.74
C THR A 33 -17.06 -13.37 -1.05
N PRO A 34 -16.66 -14.62 -1.34
CA PRO A 34 -15.44 -15.18 -0.80
C PRO A 34 -14.19 -14.46 -1.34
N ASN A 35 -13.19 -14.25 -0.48
CA ASN A 35 -11.90 -13.73 -0.91
C ASN A 35 -11.20 -14.77 -1.81
N SER A 36 -10.64 -14.38 -2.96
CA SER A 36 -9.98 -15.33 -3.87
C SER A 36 -8.82 -16.12 -3.27
N VAL A 37 -8.20 -15.63 -2.20
CA VAL A 37 -7.04 -16.28 -1.56
C VAL A 37 -7.46 -17.29 -0.49
N THR A 38 -8.35 -16.91 0.41
CA THR A 38 -8.80 -17.78 1.52
C THR A 38 -10.07 -18.55 1.18
N ASN A 39 -10.74 -18.13 0.11
CA ASN A 39 -12.09 -18.52 -0.30
C ASN A 39 -13.16 -18.26 0.77
N ILE A 40 -12.84 -17.58 1.88
CA ILE A 40 -13.75 -17.32 3.01
C ILE A 40 -14.36 -15.94 2.80
N ALA A 41 -15.68 -15.84 2.95
CA ALA A 41 -16.38 -14.57 2.88
C ALA A 41 -16.26 -13.77 4.19
N PRO A 42 -16.24 -12.42 4.16
CA PRO A 42 -16.19 -11.62 5.38
C PRO A 42 -17.31 -11.94 6.39
N PHE A 43 -18.53 -12.23 5.90
CA PHE A 43 -19.64 -12.63 6.75
C PHE A 43 -19.38 -13.96 7.46
N GLU A 44 -18.81 -14.95 6.75
CA GLU A 44 -18.43 -16.24 7.32
C GLU A 44 -17.35 -16.08 8.39
N HIS A 45 -16.39 -15.18 8.17
CA HIS A 45 -15.34 -14.90 9.15
C HIS A 45 -15.88 -14.29 10.45
N LEU A 46 -16.90 -13.43 10.34
CA LEU A 46 -17.49 -12.75 11.51
C LEU A 46 -18.55 -13.59 12.24
N ARG A 47 -19.31 -14.41 11.51
CA ARG A 47 -20.47 -15.12 12.06
C ARG A 47 -20.30 -16.63 12.13
N GLY A 48 -19.18 -17.17 11.64
CA GLY A 48 -18.91 -18.61 11.61
C GLY A 48 -19.84 -19.42 10.71
N ARG A 49 -20.71 -18.76 9.94
CA ARG A 49 -21.73 -19.39 9.08
C ARG A 49 -21.89 -18.65 7.77
N VAL A 50 -22.39 -19.35 6.75
CA VAL A 50 -22.67 -18.76 5.44
C VAL A 50 -23.84 -17.76 5.55
N GLY A 51 -23.69 -16.62 4.88
CA GLY A 51 -24.76 -15.63 4.77
C GLY A 51 -25.88 -16.13 3.86
N ARG A 52 -27.13 -15.91 4.27
CA ARG A 52 -28.29 -16.27 3.45
C ARG A 52 -28.47 -15.19 2.39
N THR A 53 -28.27 -15.52 1.13
CA THR A 53 -28.52 -14.60 0.00
C THR A 53 -29.71 -15.08 -0.83
N LYS A 54 -30.22 -14.22 -1.73
CA LYS A 54 -31.34 -14.56 -2.63
C LYS A 54 -31.05 -15.79 -3.51
N LEU A 55 -29.77 -16.06 -3.79
CA LEU A 55 -29.32 -17.24 -4.53
C LEU A 55 -29.27 -18.52 -3.69
N PHE A 56 -29.58 -18.45 -2.39
CA PHE A 56 -29.77 -19.62 -1.52
C PHE A 56 -31.27 -19.84 -1.28
N PRO A 57 -31.97 -20.60 -2.13
CA PRO A 57 -33.35 -20.97 -1.86
C PRO A 57 -33.41 -21.79 -0.57
N ALA A 58 -34.25 -21.35 0.37
CA ALA A 58 -34.47 -22.02 1.66
C ALA A 58 -34.94 -23.49 1.54
N ARG A 59 -35.35 -23.92 0.33
CA ARG A 59 -35.82 -25.28 0.03
C ARG A 59 -34.70 -26.31 -0.13
N PHE A 60 -33.45 -25.89 -0.34
CA PHE A 60 -32.31 -26.80 -0.23
C PHE A 60 -31.81 -26.72 1.20
N ASN A 61 -32.32 -27.62 2.03
CA ASN A 61 -31.87 -27.78 3.41
C ASN A 61 -30.34 -27.76 3.46
N ASN A 62 -29.83 -26.99 4.42
CA ASN A 62 -28.42 -26.63 4.62
C ASN A 62 -27.44 -27.81 4.73
N THR A 63 -27.90 -29.05 4.64
CA THR A 63 -27.08 -30.25 4.77
C THR A 63 -26.05 -30.40 3.66
N LEU A 64 -26.31 -30.04 2.38
CA LEU A 64 -25.31 -30.28 1.32
C LEU A 64 -24.23 -29.19 1.17
N VAL A 65 -24.53 -27.94 1.55
CA VAL A 65 -23.56 -26.81 1.47
C VAL A 65 -22.84 -26.58 2.81
N GLN A 66 -23.43 -27.00 3.93
CA GLN A 66 -22.74 -27.06 5.23
C GLN A 66 -22.08 -28.42 5.49
N ALA A 67 -22.47 -29.50 4.79
CA ALA A 67 -21.70 -30.74 4.81
C ALA A 67 -20.32 -30.46 4.22
N LYS A 68 -19.31 -30.59 5.07
CA LYS A 68 -17.88 -30.62 4.72
C LYS A 68 -17.26 -29.28 4.34
N LYS A 69 -17.55 -28.19 5.07
CA LYS A 69 -16.52 -27.15 5.22
C LYS A 69 -15.63 -27.53 6.38
N ASP A 70 -14.37 -27.90 6.09
CA ASP A 70 -13.38 -28.21 7.12
C ASP A 70 -13.27 -27.05 8.12
N PRO A 71 -13.50 -27.27 9.43
CA PRO A 71 -13.37 -26.22 10.44
C PRO A 71 -11.93 -25.66 10.48
N SER A 72 -10.93 -26.51 10.18
CA SER A 72 -9.51 -26.15 10.07
C SER A 72 -9.21 -25.07 9.01
N ARG A 73 -10.17 -24.79 8.12
CA ARG A 73 -10.05 -23.77 7.09
C ARG A 73 -9.93 -22.37 7.66
N PHE A 74 -10.63 -22.08 8.77
CA PHE A 74 -10.53 -20.79 9.44
C PHE A 74 -9.14 -20.61 10.07
N ASP A 75 -8.58 -21.68 10.64
CA ASP A 75 -7.24 -21.68 11.25
C ASP A 75 -6.12 -21.55 10.20
N LYS A 76 -6.32 -22.11 9.01
CA LYS A 76 -5.37 -22.02 7.88
C LYS A 76 -5.47 -20.68 7.13
N ALA A 77 -6.53 -19.90 7.31
CA ALA A 77 -6.73 -18.67 6.55
C ALA A 77 -5.68 -17.58 6.79
N PRO A 78 -5.23 -17.31 8.04
CA PRO A 78 -4.15 -16.36 8.30
C PRO A 78 -2.85 -16.73 7.59
N SER A 79 -2.43 -18.00 7.68
CA SER A 79 -1.18 -18.46 7.06
C SER A 79 -1.22 -18.43 5.53
N LEU A 80 -2.36 -18.79 4.93
CA LEU A 80 -2.58 -18.64 3.48
C LEU A 80 -2.51 -17.18 3.03
N ARG A 81 -3.16 -16.27 3.77
CA ARG A 81 -3.13 -14.83 3.49
C ARG A 81 -1.70 -14.29 3.58
N GLU A 82 -0.96 -14.65 4.62
CA GLU A 82 0.43 -14.23 4.79
C GLU A 82 1.34 -14.75 3.68
N ARG A 83 1.20 -16.04 3.32
CA ARG A 83 1.95 -16.65 2.23
C ARG A 83 1.67 -15.94 0.90
N TYR A 84 0.40 -15.68 0.60
CA TYR A 84 0.01 -14.96 -0.61
C TYR A 84 0.59 -13.54 -0.64
N GLN A 85 0.48 -12.80 0.46
CA GLN A 85 1.03 -11.43 0.56
C GLN A 85 2.55 -11.42 0.41
N ARG A 86 3.25 -12.36 1.03
CA ARG A 86 4.70 -12.51 0.92
C ARG A 86 5.12 -12.78 -0.52
N ASN A 87 4.45 -13.72 -1.19
CA ASN A 87 4.75 -14.08 -2.58
C ASN A 87 4.43 -12.94 -3.55
N TYR A 88 3.31 -12.26 -3.37
CA TYR A 88 2.93 -11.12 -4.19
C TYR A 88 3.95 -9.98 -4.05
N LYS A 89 4.33 -9.65 -2.81
CA LYS A 89 5.36 -8.64 -2.53
C LYS A 89 6.68 -9.02 -3.18
N LEU A 90 7.14 -10.25 -3.00
CA LEU A 90 8.41 -10.72 -3.59
C LEU A 90 8.41 -10.61 -5.11
N ARG A 91 7.34 -11.03 -5.78
CA ARG A 91 7.20 -10.89 -7.24
C ARG A 91 7.21 -9.43 -7.70
N PHE A 92 6.52 -8.56 -6.97
CA PHE A 92 6.49 -7.13 -7.25
C PHE A 92 7.87 -6.49 -7.06
N ASP A 93 8.52 -6.76 -5.92
CA ASP A 93 9.85 -6.23 -5.59
C ASP A 93 10.89 -6.65 -6.65
N ILE A 94 10.88 -7.92 -7.08
CA ILE A 94 11.76 -8.43 -8.15
C ILE A 94 11.48 -7.73 -9.47
N LYS A 95 10.21 -7.65 -9.89
CA LYS A 95 9.82 -7.04 -11.17
C LYS A 95 10.21 -5.57 -11.25
N HIS A 96 10.16 -4.86 -10.13
CA HIS A 96 10.44 -3.43 -10.06
C HIS A 96 11.85 -3.09 -9.56
N GLY A 97 12.74 -4.10 -9.39
CA GLY A 97 14.12 -3.89 -8.95
C GLY A 97 14.23 -3.14 -7.62
N VAL A 98 13.26 -3.34 -6.71
CA VAL A 98 13.18 -2.57 -5.46
C VAL A 98 14.30 -3.02 -4.53
N ALA A 99 15.34 -2.19 -4.41
CA ALA A 99 16.41 -2.42 -3.45
C ALA A 99 15.89 -2.30 -2.02
N LYS A 100 16.11 -3.35 -1.21
CA LYS A 100 15.83 -3.30 0.22
C LYS A 100 16.94 -2.54 0.91
N VAL A 101 16.67 -1.31 1.33
CA VAL A 101 17.60 -0.55 2.18
C VAL A 101 17.47 -1.08 3.61
N GLY A 102 18.51 -1.73 4.10
CA GLY A 102 18.60 -2.17 5.49
C GLY A 102 19.05 -1.01 6.38
N TRP A 103 18.10 -0.37 7.06
CA TRP A 103 18.38 0.72 8.00
C TRP A 103 18.98 0.18 9.30
N LYS A 104 19.94 0.92 9.88
CA LYS A 104 20.55 0.62 11.18
C LYS A 104 20.43 1.82 12.13
N ALA A 105 20.50 1.54 13.43
CA ALA A 105 20.67 2.58 14.42
C ALA A 105 21.98 3.35 14.16
N GLY A 106 21.92 4.67 14.29
CA GLY A 106 23.02 5.58 14.01
C GLY A 106 23.07 6.13 12.58
N ASP A 107 22.33 5.58 11.63
CA ASP A 107 22.28 6.08 10.25
C ASP A 107 21.66 7.50 10.19
N LEU A 108 22.20 8.35 9.31
CA LEU A 108 21.64 9.67 9.00
C LEU A 108 20.64 9.59 7.85
N VAL A 109 19.45 10.14 8.06
CA VAL A 109 18.33 10.06 7.13
C VAL A 109 17.64 11.40 6.94
N LEU A 110 17.09 11.57 5.75
CA LEU A 110 16.14 12.61 5.39
C LEU A 110 14.72 12.05 5.44
N VAL A 111 13.79 12.83 5.98
CA VAL A 111 12.39 12.46 6.12
C VAL A 111 11.55 13.22 5.10
N LYS A 112 10.79 12.50 4.28
CA LYS A 112 9.83 13.10 3.36
C LYS A 112 8.60 13.61 4.11
N ASP A 113 8.39 14.92 4.10
CA ASP A 113 7.32 15.56 4.84
C ASP A 113 5.95 15.23 4.23
N PRO A 114 4.95 14.78 5.02
CA PRO A 114 3.62 14.49 4.50
C PRO A 114 2.84 15.78 4.28
N GLY A 115 2.50 16.08 3.04
CA GLY A 115 1.63 17.20 2.71
C GLY A 115 1.91 17.78 1.33
N PHE A 116 1.06 18.71 0.92
CA PHE A 116 1.29 19.51 -0.27
C PHE A 116 2.43 20.51 0.01
N LYS A 117 3.44 20.53 -0.87
CA LYS A 117 4.55 21.48 -0.78
C LYS A 117 4.44 22.51 -1.89
N ILE A 118 4.63 23.77 -1.51
CA ILE A 118 4.76 24.89 -2.45
C ILE A 118 6.04 24.67 -3.27
N LYS A 119 5.94 24.94 -4.58
CA LYS A 119 7.06 24.84 -5.52
C LYS A 119 8.27 25.63 -4.99
N GLY A 120 9.47 25.03 -5.06
CA GLY A 120 10.72 25.64 -4.60
C GLY A 120 11.10 25.34 -3.14
N ARG A 121 10.24 24.68 -2.35
CA ARG A 121 10.63 24.17 -1.01
C ARG A 121 11.07 22.71 -1.05
N SER A 122 12.03 22.35 -0.21
CA SER A 122 12.48 20.96 -0.06
C SER A 122 11.32 20.04 0.34
N LEU A 123 11.24 18.89 -0.33
CA LEU A 123 10.33 17.79 0.02
C LEU A 123 10.77 17.04 1.28
N PHE A 124 12.03 17.20 1.67
CA PHE A 124 12.67 16.46 2.74
C PHE A 124 13.10 17.38 3.89
N LYS A 125 12.93 16.89 5.12
CA LYS A 125 13.43 17.48 6.37
C LYS A 125 14.62 16.68 6.89
N GLY A 126 15.52 17.33 7.60
CA GLY A 126 16.69 16.70 8.23
C GLY A 126 18.00 17.41 7.86
N PRO A 127 19.15 16.77 8.12
CA PRO A 127 19.31 15.36 8.48
C PRO A 127 18.89 15.02 9.92
N PHE A 128 18.34 13.82 10.11
CA PHE A 128 18.04 13.24 11.42
C PHE A 128 18.78 11.91 11.58
N ARG A 129 19.13 11.56 12.81
CA ARG A 129 19.78 10.30 13.11
C ARG A 129 18.77 9.27 13.61
N ILE A 130 18.93 8.02 13.18
CA ILE A 130 18.10 6.90 13.63
C ILE A 130 18.54 6.46 15.02
N ARG A 131 17.62 6.46 15.98
CA ARG A 131 17.83 5.89 17.31
C ARG A 131 17.56 4.39 17.32
N GLU A 132 16.41 3.98 16.81
CA GLU A 132 15.96 2.59 16.85
C GLU A 132 15.25 2.20 15.54
N VAL A 133 15.48 0.97 15.09
CA VAL A 133 14.83 0.40 13.91
C VAL A 133 13.92 -0.75 14.35
N LYS A 134 12.62 -0.62 14.06
CA LYS A 134 11.63 -1.71 14.19
C LYS A 134 11.21 -2.17 12.81
N LYS A 135 10.40 -3.24 12.73
CA LYS A 135 10.06 -3.95 11.48
C LYS A 135 9.80 -3.07 10.24
N ASN A 136 8.94 -2.05 10.33
CA ASN A 136 8.60 -1.15 9.21
C ASN A 136 8.66 0.35 9.59
N ILE A 137 9.12 0.64 10.80
CA ILE A 137 9.14 1.98 11.38
C ILE A 137 10.52 2.25 11.96
N VAL A 138 10.89 3.51 11.95
CA VAL A 138 12.16 4.02 12.45
C VAL A 138 11.84 5.12 13.46
N ILE A 139 12.56 5.08 14.58
CA ILE A 139 12.47 6.10 15.63
C ILE A 139 13.73 6.96 15.52
N LEU A 140 13.53 8.26 15.36
CA LEU A 140 14.61 9.23 15.22
C LEU A 140 15.07 9.75 16.60
N ASP A 141 16.22 10.41 16.65
CA ASP A 141 16.78 10.96 17.89
C ASP A 141 15.90 12.01 18.57
N ASN A 142 15.07 12.73 17.79
CA ASN A 142 14.09 13.68 18.31
C ASN A 142 12.82 13.00 18.88
N GLY A 143 12.74 11.66 18.83
CA GLY A 143 11.59 10.87 19.29
C GLY A 143 10.50 10.66 18.23
N ASP A 144 10.64 11.26 17.04
CA ASP A 144 9.64 11.10 15.99
C ASP A 144 9.66 9.69 15.39
N VAL A 145 8.46 9.19 15.08
CA VAL A 145 8.26 7.86 14.51
C VAL A 145 7.87 7.98 13.03
N TRP A 146 8.69 7.38 12.16
CA TRP A 146 8.49 7.44 10.72
C TRP A 146 8.43 6.07 10.08
N SER A 147 7.64 5.93 9.01
CA SER A 147 7.68 4.74 8.17
C SER A 147 8.97 4.70 7.35
N MET A 148 9.56 3.51 7.23
CA MET A 148 10.73 3.27 6.37
C MET A 148 10.52 3.73 4.91
N SER A 149 9.27 3.74 4.43
CA SER A 149 8.92 4.19 3.08
C SER A 149 9.08 5.69 2.85
N ARG A 150 9.22 6.48 3.92
CA ARG A 150 9.30 7.95 3.87
C ARG A 150 10.68 8.48 4.22
N ILE A 151 11.63 7.60 4.52
CA ILE A 151 13.01 7.99 4.82
C ILE A 151 13.92 7.68 3.64
N THR A 152 14.96 8.48 3.48
CA THR A 152 15.98 8.32 2.45
C THR A 152 17.34 8.56 3.07
N LYS A 153 18.36 7.85 2.60
CA LYS A 153 19.71 7.96 3.17
C LYS A 153 20.20 9.36 2.90
N TRP A 154 20.69 10.03 3.94
CA TRP A 154 21.39 11.28 3.73
C TRP A 154 22.76 10.93 3.16
N THR A 155 23.06 11.48 1.99
CA THR A 155 24.37 11.34 1.35
C THR A 155 25.01 12.71 1.40
N ASP A 156 26.21 12.79 1.98
CA ASP A 156 27.07 14.00 2.03
C ASP A 156 27.53 14.52 0.67
N ALA A 157 26.94 14.07 -0.43
CA ALA A 157 27.35 14.51 -1.76
C ALA A 157 27.02 16.01 -1.92
N PRO A 158 28.01 16.87 -2.18
CA PRO A 158 27.79 18.28 -2.45
C PRO A 158 27.11 18.40 -3.81
N LYS A 159 25.79 18.38 -3.85
CA LYS A 159 25.02 18.61 -5.08
C LYS A 159 24.82 20.11 -5.28
N LEU A 160 25.86 20.85 -5.66
CA LEU A 160 25.68 22.21 -6.22
C LEU A 160 26.85 22.85 -6.97
N GLU A 161 28.00 22.20 -7.21
CA GLU A 161 29.09 22.83 -8.00
C GLU A 161 29.28 22.31 -9.44
N ASP A 162 28.84 21.08 -9.76
CA ASP A 162 29.14 20.49 -11.08
C ASP A 162 28.25 20.96 -12.24
N GLN A 163 27.17 21.71 -11.99
CA GLN A 163 26.39 22.31 -13.08
C GLN A 163 26.91 23.68 -13.54
N ARG A 164 27.79 24.33 -12.77
CA ARG A 164 28.40 25.61 -13.18
C ARG A 164 29.68 25.41 -14.01
N LYS A 165 30.46 24.37 -13.73
CA LYS A 165 31.70 24.09 -14.49
C LYS A 165 31.42 23.62 -15.93
N ASN A 166 30.30 22.93 -16.17
CA ASN A 166 29.95 22.49 -17.52
C ASN A 166 29.44 23.63 -18.43
N HIS A 167 28.88 24.70 -17.87
CA HIS A 167 28.43 25.86 -18.68
C HIS A 167 29.56 26.85 -18.97
N VAL A 168 30.53 27.00 -18.06
CA VAL A 168 31.68 27.91 -18.29
C VAL A 168 32.68 27.31 -19.29
N THR A 169 32.77 26.00 -19.41
CA THR A 169 33.73 25.35 -20.33
C THR A 169 33.25 25.36 -21.80
N GLU A 170 31.94 25.42 -22.06
CA GLU A 170 31.39 25.52 -23.42
C GLU A 170 31.50 26.94 -24.00
N ASP A 171 31.38 27.99 -23.17
CA ASP A 171 31.52 29.38 -23.63
C ASP A 171 32.98 29.75 -23.93
N GLN A 172 33.96 29.11 -23.29
CA GLN A 172 35.38 29.35 -23.60
C GLN A 172 35.88 28.60 -24.85
N ARG A 173 35.21 27.52 -25.26
CA ARG A 173 35.56 26.78 -26.50
C ARG A 173 35.06 27.45 -27.78
N LYS A 174 34.07 28.35 -27.70
CA LYS A 174 33.54 29.07 -28.87
C LYS A 174 34.35 30.31 -29.26
N ASN A 175 35.26 30.78 -28.39
CA ASN A 175 36.04 32.01 -28.61
C ASN A 175 37.48 31.77 -29.09
N HIS A 176 37.83 30.57 -29.57
CA HIS A 176 39.18 30.24 -30.03
C HIS A 176 39.25 29.58 -31.41
N VAL A 177 38.20 29.75 -32.22
CA VAL A 177 38.24 29.44 -33.65
C VAL A 177 37.85 30.69 -34.41
N THR A 178 38.85 31.53 -34.70
CA THR A 178 38.83 32.53 -35.77
C THR A 178 40.18 32.50 -36.45
#